data_AF-A0A8C2YQQ5-F1
#
_entry.id   AF-A0A8C2YQQ5-F1
#
_cell.length_a   1.000
_cell.length_b   1.000
_cell.length_c   1.000
_cell.angle_alpha   90.00
_cell.angle_beta   90.00
_cell.angle_gamma   90.00
#
_symmetry.space_group_name_H-M   'P 1'
#
loop_
_entity.id
_entity.type
_entity.pdbx_description
1 polymer ?
#
loop_
_entity_poly.entity_id
_entity_poly.type
_entity_poly.pdbx_seq_one_letter_code
_entity_poly.pdbx_strand_id
1 'polypeptide(L)'
;QVLKSHGQDYLVGNKLSKADILLTELLYTVEEFDASLLASFPLLQALKARISNLPNVRKFLQPGSQRKPPTTEKMIEEARKVFKF
;
A
#
# COMPACT_ATOMS: atom_id res chain seq x y z
N GLN A 1 -2.54 14.36 -11.51
CA GLN A 1 -2.86 14.62 -10.09
C GLN A 1 -4.36 14.50 -9.90
N VAL A 2 -4.84 13.38 -9.37
CA VAL A 2 -6.28 13.14 -9.16
C VAL A 2 -6.72 13.74 -7.82
N LEU A 3 -6.04 13.39 -6.73
CA LEU A 3 -6.30 13.98 -5.40
C LEU A 3 -6.26 15.53 -5.39
N LYS A 4 -5.31 16.14 -6.11
CA LYS A 4 -5.23 17.61 -6.20
C LYS A 4 -6.31 18.22 -7.10
N SER A 5 -6.72 17.53 -8.17
CA SER A 5 -7.66 18.11 -9.14
C SER A 5 -9.06 18.25 -8.58
N HIS A 6 -9.51 17.28 -7.78
CA HIS A 6 -10.85 17.32 -7.17
C HIS A 6 -10.84 17.63 -5.66
N GLY A 7 -9.68 17.57 -4.99
CA GLY A 7 -9.56 17.94 -3.57
C GLY A 7 -10.38 17.07 -2.61
N GLN A 8 -10.65 15.82 -2.98
CA GLN A 8 -11.49 14.90 -2.21
C GLN A 8 -10.65 13.88 -1.45
N ASP A 9 -11.32 13.12 -0.58
CA ASP A 9 -10.65 12.18 0.31
C ASP A 9 -10.29 10.85 -0.32
N TYR A 10 -10.98 10.47 -1.40
CA TYR A 10 -10.76 9.23 -2.12
C TYR A 10 -10.45 9.53 -3.58
N LEU A 11 -9.77 8.60 -4.24
CA LEU A 11 -9.33 8.75 -5.62
C LEU A 11 -10.48 8.86 -6.62
N VAL A 12 -11.65 8.27 -6.32
CA VAL A 12 -12.79 8.22 -7.24
C VAL A 12 -14.09 8.43 -6.48
N GLY A 13 -14.93 9.35 -6.96
CA GLY A 13 -16.32 9.51 -6.49
C GLY A 13 -16.48 9.83 -5.00
N ASN A 14 -15.44 10.40 -4.37
CA ASN A 14 -15.37 10.67 -2.93
C ASN A 14 -15.81 9.52 -2.02
N LYS A 15 -15.55 8.27 -2.44
CA LYS A 15 -15.89 7.07 -1.67
C LYS A 15 -14.77 6.06 -1.78
N LEU A 16 -14.57 5.30 -0.70
CA LEU A 16 -13.62 4.19 -0.69
C LEU A 16 -13.85 3.26 -1.89
N SER A 17 -12.79 3.07 -2.65
CA SER A 17 -12.76 2.20 -3.82
C SER A 17 -11.55 1.26 -3.76
N LYS A 18 -11.52 0.27 -4.66
CA LYS A 18 -10.37 -0.62 -4.79
C LYS A 18 -9.08 0.15 -5.14
N ALA A 19 -9.20 1.28 -5.84
CA ALA A 19 -8.05 2.11 -6.19
C ALA A 19 -7.32 2.64 -4.96
N ASP A 20 -8.05 3.06 -3.92
CA ASP A 20 -7.45 3.59 -2.69
C ASP A 20 -6.70 2.51 -1.91
N ILE A 21 -7.26 1.29 -1.86
CA ILE A 21 -6.64 0.13 -1.20
C ILE A 21 -5.35 -0.28 -1.93
N LEU A 22 -5.42 -0.48 -3.25
CA LEU A 22 -4.27 -0.91 -4.05
C LEU A 22 -3.16 0.15 -4.08
N LEU A 23 -3.52 1.43 -4.17
CA LEU A 23 -2.53 2.49 -4.10
C LEU A 23 -1.88 2.53 -2.73
N THR A 24 -2.65 2.39 -1.64
CA THR A 24 -2.09 2.34 -0.28
C THR A 24 -1.15 1.16 -0.09
N GLU A 25 -1.49 -0.03 -0.61
CA GLU A 25 -0.62 -1.21 -0.62
C GLU A 25 0.70 -0.91 -1.34
N LEU A 26 0.64 -0.34 -2.54
CA LEU A 26 1.84 0.07 -3.29
C LEU A 26 2.69 1.10 -2.51
N LEU A 27 2.06 2.07 -1.84
CA LEU A 27 2.78 3.06 -1.04
C LEU A 27 3.54 2.42 0.14
N TYR A 28 3.02 1.35 0.73
CA TYR A 28 3.78 0.57 1.71
C TYR A 28 5.00 -0.10 1.08
N THR A 29 4.87 -0.71 -0.10
CA THR A 29 6.01 -1.32 -0.81
C THR A 29 7.08 -0.28 -1.18
N VAL A 30 6.66 0.91 -1.61
CA VAL A 30 7.59 2.01 -1.91
C VAL A 30 8.34 2.47 -0.67
N GLU A 31 7.67 2.61 0.48
CA GLU A 31 8.35 2.99 1.74
C GLU A 31 9.30 1.92 2.26
N GLU A 32 8.94 0.64 2.10
CA GLU A 32 9.82 -0.48 2.46
C GLU A 32 11.09 -0.51 1.58
N PHE A 33 11.00 0.01 0.35
CA PHE A 33 12.14 0.15 -0.56
C PHE A 33 12.96 1.41 -0.27
N ASP A 34 12.32 2.58 -0.27
CA ASP A 34 12.92 3.88 0.06
C ASP A 34 11.83 4.88 0.48
N ALA A 35 11.76 5.15 1.79
CA ALA A 35 10.80 6.09 2.36
C ALA A 35 10.95 7.54 1.85
N SER A 36 12.13 7.94 1.35
CA SER A 36 12.36 9.30 0.84
C SER A 36 11.55 9.59 -0.43
N LEU A 37 11.18 8.55 -1.19
CA LEU A 37 10.41 8.66 -2.42
C LEU A 37 8.99 9.20 -2.19
N LEU A 38 8.45 9.06 -0.97
CA LEU A 38 7.14 9.65 -0.63
C LEU A 38 7.23 11.05 -0.06
N ALA A 39 8.42 11.54 0.31
CA ALA A 39 8.58 12.80 1.03
C ALA A 39 7.98 14.00 0.26
N SER A 40 8.12 14.03 -1.06
CA SER A 40 7.61 15.10 -1.92
C SER A 40 6.12 15.01 -2.27
N PHE A 41 5.39 14.02 -1.74
CA PHE A 41 3.99 13.73 -2.11
C PHE A 41 3.03 13.78 -0.91
N PRO A 42 2.76 14.97 -0.33
CA PRO A 42 1.95 15.10 0.89
C PRO A 42 0.52 14.55 0.75
N LEU A 43 -0.10 14.67 -0.44
CA LEU A 43 -1.44 14.12 -0.67
C LEU A 43 -1.45 12.57 -0.66
N LEU A 44 -0.38 11.92 -1.12
CA LEU A 44 -0.26 10.47 -1.06
C LEU A 44 -0.02 10.00 0.38
N GLN A 45 0.78 10.73 1.16
CA GLN A 45 0.95 10.47 2.59
C GLN A 45 -0.38 10.61 3.35
N ALA A 46 -1.16 11.64 3.05
CA ALA A 46 -2.49 11.85 3.65
C ALA A 46 -3.47 10.73 3.28
N LEU A 47 -3.51 10.32 2.00
CA LEU A 47 -4.32 9.18 1.56
C LEU A 47 -3.91 7.91 2.30
N LYS A 48 -2.62 7.57 2.33
CA LYS A 48 -2.09 6.40 3.04
C LYS A 48 -2.51 6.41 4.51
N ALA A 49 -2.31 7.52 5.22
CA ALA A 49 -2.71 7.64 6.62
C ALA A 49 -4.22 7.43 6.82
N ARG A 50 -5.05 8.00 5.96
CA ARG A 50 -6.52 7.84 6.02
C ARG A 50 -6.92 6.38 5.81
N ILE A 51 -6.43 5.74 4.76
CA ILE A 51 -6.78 4.35 4.41
C ILE A 51 -6.25 3.37 5.47
N SER A 52 -5.02 3.56 5.96
CA SER A 52 -4.45 2.73 7.03
C SER A 52 -5.22 2.80 8.34
N ASN A 53 -5.94 3.89 8.60
CA ASN A 53 -6.75 4.07 9.81
C ASN A 53 -8.16 3.45 9.73
N LEU A 54 -8.59 2.97 8.56
CA LEU A 54 -9.87 2.25 8.43
C LEU A 54 -9.84 0.99 9.30
N PRO A 55 -10.89 0.63 10.06
CA PRO A 55 -10.85 -0.47 11.03
C PRO A 55 -10.35 -1.81 10.45
N ASN A 56 -10.83 -2.15 9.24
CA ASN A 56 -10.46 -3.40 8.58
C ASN A 56 -9.01 -3.39 8.08
N VAL A 57 -8.55 -2.25 7.54
CA VAL A 57 -7.17 -2.09 7.07
C VAL A 57 -6.22 -2.07 8.26
N ARG A 58 -6.54 -1.30 9.32
CA ARG A 58 -5.79 -1.28 10.56
C ARG A 58 -5.63 -2.67 11.17
N LYS A 59 -6.70 -3.46 11.22
CA LYS A 59 -6.66 -4.86 11.66
C LYS A 59 -5.76 -5.71 10.77
N PHE A 60 -5.79 -5.50 9.45
CA PHE A 60 -4.90 -6.19 8.51
C PHE A 60 -3.42 -5.76 8.64
N LEU A 61 -3.15 -4.55 9.10
CA LEU A 61 -1.79 -4.04 9.31
C LEU A 61 -1.18 -4.46 10.66
N GLN A 62 -1.97 -4.98 11.59
CA GLN A 62 -1.47 -5.43 12.89
C GLN A 62 -0.59 -6.68 12.77
N PRO A 63 0.40 -6.85 13.67
CA PRO A 63 1.14 -8.10 13.79
C PRO A 63 0.22 -9.31 13.97
N GLY A 64 0.55 -10.43 13.34
CA GLY A 64 -0.27 -11.65 13.36
C GLY A 64 -1.42 -11.68 12.35
N SER A 65 -1.58 -10.64 11.54
CA SER A 65 -2.49 -10.69 10.39
C SER A 65 -1.96 -11.60 9.27
N GLN A 66 -2.76 -11.76 8.21
CA GLN A 66 -2.36 -12.49 7.01
C GLN A 66 -1.46 -11.68 6.07
N ARG A 67 -1.13 -10.41 6.39
CA ARG A 67 -0.18 -9.60 5.59
C ARG A 67 1.15 -10.34 5.52
N LYS A 68 1.64 -10.54 4.29
CA LYS A 68 2.92 -11.21 4.05
C LYS A 68 4.08 -10.21 4.17
N PRO A 69 5.24 -10.64 4.66
CA PRO A 69 6.45 -9.81 4.64
C PRO A 69 6.99 -9.65 3.21
N PRO A 70 7.93 -8.71 2.99
CA PRO A 70 8.66 -8.58 1.74
C PRO A 70 9.28 -9.90 1.30
N THR A 71 9.35 -10.11 -0.01
CA THR A 71 9.93 -11.32 -0.59
C THR A 71 11.42 -11.40 -0.29
N THR A 72 11.87 -12.54 0.20
CA THR A 72 13.29 -12.82 0.48
C THR A 72 13.91 -13.71 -0.60
N GLU A 73 15.24 -13.74 -0.68
CA GLU A 73 16.00 -14.63 -1.58
C GLU A 73 15.55 -16.10 -1.43
N LYS A 74 15.36 -16.57 -0.20
CA LYS A 74 14.90 -17.92 0.11
C LYS A 74 13.50 -18.19 -0.48
N MET A 75 12.58 -17.24 -0.33
CA MET A 75 11.23 -17.36 -0.91
C MET A 75 11.28 -17.40 -2.44
N ILE A 76 12.19 -16.65 -3.06
CA ILE A 76 12.40 -16.68 -4.51
C ILE A 76 12.97 -18.04 -4.93
N GLU A 77 13.97 -18.57 -4.23
CA GLU A 77 14.55 -19.88 -4.53
C GLU A 77 13.51 -21.00 -4.43
N GLU A 78 12.69 -20.99 -3.37
CA GLU A 78 11.57 -21.92 -3.21
C GLU A 78 10.55 -21.77 -4.34
N ALA A 79 10.19 -20.54 -4.71
CA ALA A 79 9.29 -20.27 -5.83
C ALA A 79 9.85 -20.78 -7.16
N ARG A 80 11.14 -20.56 -7.44
CA ARG A 80 11.81 -21.08 -8.65
C ARG A 80 11.76 -22.60 -8.72
N LYS A 81 11.98 -23.30 -7.60
CA LYS A 81 11.88 -24.77 -7.53
C LYS A 81 10.47 -25.27 -7.84
N VAL A 82 9.45 -24.62 -7.28
CA VAL A 82 8.04 -25.04 -7.44
C VAL A 82 7.50 -24.69 -8.83
N PHE A 83 7.69 -23.45 -9.27
CA PHE A 83 7.10 -22.92 -10.49
C PHE A 83 8.00 -23.06 -11.73
N LYS A 84 9.27 -23.48 -11.57
CA LYS A 84 10.25 -23.72 -12.64
C LYS A 84 10.51 -22.48 -13.52
N PHE A 85 10.93 -21.37 -12.89
CA PHE A 85 11.39 -20.13 -13.55
C PHE A 85 12.76 -19.67 -13.05
#